data_AF-A0A1F5HCB9-F1
#
_entry.id   AF-A0A1F5HCB9-F1
#
_cell.length_a   1.000
_cell.length_b   1.000
_cell.length_c   1.000
_cell.angle_alpha   90.00
_cell.angle_beta   90.00
_cell.angle_gamma   90.00
#
_symmetry.space_group_name_H-M   'P 1'
#
loop_
_entity.id
_entity.type
_entity.pdbx_description
1 polymer ?
#
loop_
_entity_poly.entity_id
_entity_poly.type
_entity_poly.pdbx_seq_one_letter_code
_entity_poly.pdbx_strand_id
1 'polypeptide(L)'
;MRENQIIKLLRYVLVLGFLFILILPGYVYFQHRGWFSFLAGADFKTAARLLFPLFGLYAFTLLWSQLILGPNAILFRKVQPKITIFHHRQGIFIFLLAVFHPTLILIAFGFSQYLGYKFLPQPLALYAFLGTLALGLLTLTVITAILSRLSFLSYKWRIFHFLNYVVFALAWIHSWNLGSDIKSTNLKYLWIFFGGTALISAFLRFRRTGIKIVFSSLRGQK
;
A
#
# COMPACT_ATOMS: atom_id res chain seq x y z
N MET A 1 -37.08 4.32 8.56
CA MET A 1 -36.91 3.11 7.71
C MET A 1 -36.06 3.33 6.46
N ARG A 2 -36.28 4.41 5.68
CA ARG A 2 -35.55 4.69 4.42
C ARG A 2 -34.03 4.88 4.60
N GLU A 3 -33.61 5.59 5.64
CA GLU A 3 -32.19 5.85 5.93
C GLU A 3 -31.36 4.57 6.18
N ASN A 4 -31.93 3.62 6.94
CA ASN A 4 -31.27 2.34 7.21
C ASN A 4 -31.07 1.50 5.95
N GLN A 5 -31.98 1.60 4.96
CA GLN A 5 -31.83 0.91 3.68
C GLN A 5 -30.71 1.52 2.83
N ILE A 6 -30.61 2.86 2.81
CA ILE A 6 -29.54 3.57 2.09
C ILE A 6 -28.16 3.21 2.66
N ILE A 7 -28.00 3.21 3.99
CA ILE A 7 -26.72 2.86 4.63
C ILE A 7 -26.33 1.40 4.33
N LYS A 8 -27.30 0.48 4.35
CA LYS A 8 -27.07 -0.93 3.97
C LYS A 8 -26.61 -1.04 2.52
N LEU A 9 -27.31 -0.40 1.59
CA LEU A 9 -26.95 -0.40 0.17
C LEU A 9 -25.54 0.17 -0.05
N LEU A 10 -25.23 1.32 0.53
CA LEU A 10 -23.90 1.93 0.46
C LEU A 10 -22.81 1.00 1.00
N ARG A 11 -23.08 0.28 2.09
CA ARG A 11 -22.13 -0.71 2.62
C ARG A 11 -21.83 -1.80 1.60
N TYR A 12 -22.86 -2.38 0.97
CA TYR A 12 -22.66 -3.42 -0.04
C TYR A 12 -21.89 -2.90 -1.24
N VAL A 13 -22.25 -1.72 -1.77
CA VAL A 13 -21.56 -1.11 -2.91
C VAL A 13 -20.08 -0.86 -2.60
N LEU A 14 -19.76 -0.30 -1.42
CA LEU A 14 -18.37 -0.06 -1.03
C LEU A 14 -17.58 -1.35 -0.85
N VAL A 15 -18.17 -2.38 -0.26
CA VAL A 15 -17.51 -3.69 -0.07
C VAL A 15 -17.27 -4.36 -1.42
N LEU A 16 -18.29 -4.41 -2.29
CA LEU A 16 -18.16 -5.01 -3.62
C LEU A 16 -17.15 -4.26 -4.49
N GLY A 17 -17.19 -2.92 -4.47
CA GLY A 17 -16.20 -2.09 -5.17
C GLY A 17 -14.77 -2.34 -4.66
N PHE A 18 -14.58 -2.44 -3.34
CA PHE A 18 -13.28 -2.79 -2.77
C PHE A 18 -12.82 -4.20 -3.16
N LEU A 19 -13.70 -5.20 -3.11
CA LEU A 19 -13.37 -6.57 -3.51
C LEU A 19 -13.02 -6.66 -5.00
N PHE A 20 -13.75 -5.95 -5.85
CA PHE A 20 -13.45 -5.87 -7.28
C PHE A 20 -12.05 -5.29 -7.53
N ILE A 21 -11.73 -4.16 -6.90
CA ILE A 21 -10.40 -3.54 -6.98
C ILE A 21 -9.31 -4.48 -6.43
N LEU A 22 -9.60 -5.23 -5.37
CA LEU A 22 -8.66 -6.15 -4.76
C LEU A 22 -8.38 -7.37 -5.66
N ILE A 23 -9.39 -7.92 -6.33
CA ILE A 23 -9.26 -9.10 -7.18
C ILE A 23 -8.53 -8.77 -8.49
N LEU A 24 -8.73 -7.56 -9.03
CA LEU A 24 -8.28 -7.20 -10.38
C LEU A 24 -6.76 -7.38 -10.63
N PRO A 25 -5.84 -6.95 -9.74
CA PRO A 25 -4.41 -7.19 -9.93
C PRO A 25 -4.04 -8.67 -10.00
N GLY A 26 -4.65 -9.50 -9.14
CA GLY A 26 -4.44 -10.95 -9.14
C GLY A 26 -4.96 -11.59 -10.42
N TYR A 27 -6.19 -11.24 -10.82
CA TYR A 27 -6.80 -11.74 -12.05
C TYR A 27 -5.91 -11.45 -13.27
N VAL A 28 -5.49 -10.19 -13.45
CA VAL A 28 -4.63 -9.81 -14.58
C VAL A 28 -3.27 -10.50 -14.51
N TYR A 29 -2.65 -10.57 -13.33
CA TYR A 29 -1.36 -11.23 -13.13
C TYR A 29 -1.39 -12.71 -13.54
N PHE A 30 -2.42 -13.46 -13.10
CA PHE A 30 -2.57 -14.87 -13.42
C PHE A 30 -2.98 -15.08 -14.87
N GLN A 31 -3.95 -14.31 -15.39
CA GLN A 31 -4.39 -14.40 -16.78
C GLN A 31 -3.22 -14.21 -17.76
N HIS A 32 -2.37 -13.20 -17.52
CA HIS A 32 -1.21 -12.89 -18.38
C HIS A 32 -0.10 -13.97 -18.32
N ARG A 33 -0.17 -14.90 -17.36
CA ARG A 33 0.82 -15.98 -17.16
C ARG A 33 0.26 -17.38 -17.42
N GLY A 34 -0.92 -17.51 -18.02
CA GLY A 34 -1.54 -18.83 -18.25
C GLY A 34 -2.05 -19.48 -16.96
N TRP A 35 -2.54 -18.68 -16.02
CA TRP A 35 -3.03 -19.10 -14.71
C TRP A 35 -1.94 -19.72 -13.85
N PHE A 36 -2.03 -21.01 -13.49
CA PHE A 36 -1.03 -21.67 -12.63
C PHE A 36 0.05 -22.40 -13.43
N SER A 37 -0.05 -22.45 -14.76
CA SER A 37 0.91 -23.19 -15.59
C SER A 37 2.32 -22.61 -15.54
N PHE A 38 2.49 -21.30 -15.30
CA PHE A 38 3.81 -20.67 -15.17
C PHE A 38 4.64 -21.19 -13.98
N LEU A 39 4.01 -21.87 -13.01
CA LEU A 39 4.70 -22.49 -11.88
C LEU A 39 5.00 -23.98 -12.11
N ALA A 40 4.48 -24.58 -13.19
CA ALA A 40 4.72 -25.98 -13.48
C ALA A 40 6.22 -26.24 -13.71
N GLY A 41 6.80 -27.11 -12.87
CA GLY A 41 8.23 -27.44 -12.93
C GLY A 41 9.17 -26.34 -12.38
N ALA A 42 8.64 -25.26 -11.79
CA ALA A 42 9.49 -24.21 -11.20
C ALA A 42 10.15 -24.70 -9.91
N ASP A 43 11.47 -24.56 -9.81
CA ASP A 43 12.18 -24.71 -8.54
C ASP A 43 11.86 -23.54 -7.59
N PHE A 44 12.34 -23.62 -6.35
CA PHE A 44 12.02 -22.60 -5.34
C PHE A 44 12.48 -21.18 -5.73
N LYS A 45 13.66 -21.05 -6.34
CA LYS A 45 14.20 -19.74 -6.78
C LYS A 45 13.39 -19.17 -7.95
N THR A 46 13.04 -20.01 -8.91
CA THR A 46 12.21 -19.65 -10.06
C THR A 46 10.81 -19.26 -9.61
N ALA A 47 10.20 -20.04 -8.71
CA ALA A 47 8.91 -19.69 -8.11
C ALA A 47 8.96 -18.34 -7.39
N ALA A 48 10.01 -18.07 -6.60
CA ALA A 48 10.18 -16.77 -5.94
C ALA A 48 10.29 -15.61 -6.95
N ARG A 49 11.07 -15.80 -8.02
CA ARG A 49 11.20 -14.83 -9.13
C ARG A 49 9.87 -14.58 -9.84
N LEU A 50 9.04 -15.60 -9.98
CA LEU A 50 7.78 -15.46 -10.68
C LEU A 50 6.73 -14.80 -9.77
N LEU A 51 6.73 -15.10 -8.47
CA LEU A 51 5.72 -14.66 -7.50
C LEU A 51 5.98 -13.27 -6.91
N PHE A 52 7.23 -12.78 -6.82
CA PHE A 52 7.50 -11.48 -6.19
C PHE A 52 6.67 -10.30 -6.73
N PRO A 53 6.31 -10.20 -8.04
CA PRO A 53 5.48 -9.11 -8.54
C PRO A 53 4.08 -9.13 -7.92
N LEU A 54 3.51 -10.31 -7.67
CA LEU A 54 2.17 -10.46 -7.07
C LEU A 54 2.12 -9.82 -5.67
N PHE A 55 3.16 -10.02 -4.87
CA PHE A 55 3.29 -9.39 -3.54
C PHE A 55 3.38 -7.87 -3.65
N GLY A 56 4.12 -7.34 -4.63
CA GLY A 56 4.20 -5.91 -4.90
C GLY A 56 2.86 -5.31 -5.32
N LEU A 57 2.13 -5.99 -6.22
CA LEU A 57 0.80 -5.58 -6.68
C LEU A 57 -0.19 -5.47 -5.52
N TYR A 58 -0.26 -6.49 -4.65
CA TYR A 58 -1.18 -6.48 -3.51
C TYR A 58 -0.74 -5.53 -2.39
N ALA A 59 0.57 -5.43 -2.11
CA ALA A 59 1.08 -4.45 -1.15
C ALA A 59 0.67 -3.02 -1.56
N PHE A 60 0.86 -2.67 -2.83
CA PHE A 60 0.52 -1.34 -3.33
C PHE A 60 -1.00 -1.09 -3.39
N THR A 61 -1.78 -2.07 -3.85
CA THR A 61 -3.25 -1.99 -3.92
C THR A 61 -3.85 -1.76 -2.53
N LEU A 62 -3.36 -2.47 -1.52
CA LEU A 62 -3.84 -2.31 -0.15
C LEU A 62 -3.31 -1.01 0.48
N LEU A 63 -2.07 -0.59 0.17
CA LEU A 63 -1.54 0.71 0.59
C LEU A 63 -2.39 1.87 0.05
N TRP A 64 -2.83 1.80 -1.21
CA TRP A 64 -3.80 2.75 -1.76
C TRP A 64 -5.07 2.80 -0.89
N SER A 65 -5.64 1.65 -0.55
CA SER A 65 -6.87 1.62 0.24
C SER A 65 -6.67 2.20 1.65
N GLN A 66 -5.49 2.04 2.28
CA GLN A 66 -5.16 2.72 3.54
C GLN A 66 -5.24 4.25 3.41
N LEU A 67 -4.76 4.79 2.29
CA LEU A 67 -4.73 6.23 2.02
C LEU A 67 -6.11 6.81 1.70
N ILE A 68 -7.04 5.96 1.24
CA ILE A 68 -8.45 6.33 1.10
C ILE A 68 -9.17 6.25 2.45
N LEU A 69 -8.98 5.15 3.18
CA LEU A 69 -9.71 4.84 4.41
C LEU A 69 -9.27 5.72 5.60
N GLY A 70 -7.97 5.88 5.83
CA GLY A 70 -7.43 6.59 7.00
C GLY A 70 -7.93 8.03 7.11
N PRO A 71 -7.72 8.88 6.09
CA PRO A 71 -8.18 10.28 6.08
C PRO A 71 -9.68 10.46 6.17
N ASN A 72 -10.43 9.48 5.66
CA ASN A 72 -11.89 9.52 5.56
C ASN A 72 -12.58 8.63 6.59
N ALA A 73 -11.87 8.15 7.60
CA ALA A 73 -12.37 7.17 8.57
C ALA A 73 -13.65 7.63 9.29
N ILE A 74 -13.82 8.94 9.53
CA ILE A 74 -15.05 9.50 10.12
C ILE A 74 -16.26 9.23 9.21
N LEU A 75 -16.12 9.42 7.90
CA LEU A 75 -17.18 9.17 6.92
C LEU A 75 -17.46 7.67 6.80
N PHE A 76 -16.40 6.87 6.68
CA PHE A 76 -16.54 5.42 6.58
C PHE A 76 -17.17 4.79 7.83
N ARG A 77 -16.94 5.32 9.04
CA ARG A 77 -17.55 4.81 10.28
C ARG A 77 -19.08 4.87 10.29
N LYS A 78 -19.68 5.81 9.55
CA LYS A 78 -21.15 5.89 9.40
C LYS A 78 -21.73 4.67 8.70
N VAL A 79 -20.96 4.06 7.79
CA VAL A 79 -21.41 2.93 6.97
C VAL A 79 -20.80 1.61 7.47
N GLN A 80 -19.57 1.65 7.98
CA GLN A 80 -18.79 0.52 8.49
C GLN A 80 -18.12 0.88 9.83
N PRO A 81 -18.78 0.63 10.98
CA PRO A 81 -18.27 1.02 12.29
C PRO A 81 -16.89 0.45 12.63
N LYS A 82 -16.56 -0.75 12.13
CA LYS A 82 -15.29 -1.44 12.39
C LYS A 82 -14.15 -1.01 11.45
N ILE A 83 -14.32 0.04 10.64
CA ILE A 83 -13.34 0.43 9.62
C ILE A 83 -11.95 0.79 10.20
N THR A 84 -11.89 1.36 11.41
CA THR A 84 -10.61 1.69 12.04
C THR A 84 -9.84 0.44 12.48
N ILE A 85 -10.54 -0.61 12.94
CA ILE A 85 -9.94 -1.91 13.26
C ILE A 85 -9.43 -2.57 11.98
N PHE A 86 -10.25 -2.53 10.92
CA PHE A 86 -9.85 -3.03 9.60
C PHE A 86 -8.61 -2.31 9.07
N HIS A 87 -8.56 -0.98 9.14
CA HIS A 87 -7.41 -0.17 8.74
C HIS A 87 -6.14 -0.60 9.49
N HIS A 88 -6.20 -0.79 10.81
CA HIS A 88 -5.03 -1.22 11.59
C HIS A 88 -4.53 -2.60 11.18
N ARG A 89 -5.43 -3.60 11.06
CA ARG A 89 -5.07 -4.96 10.66
C ARG A 89 -4.53 -5.02 9.23
N GLN A 90 -5.16 -4.28 8.32
CA GLN A 90 -4.73 -4.19 6.94
C GLN A 90 -3.34 -3.54 6.82
N GLY A 91 -3.00 -2.56 7.66
CA GLY A 91 -1.66 -1.97 7.72
C GLY A 91 -0.56 -3.00 8.01
N ILE A 92 -0.80 -3.91 8.95
CA ILE A 92 0.13 -5.02 9.26
C ILE A 92 0.24 -5.96 8.05
N PHE A 93 -0.87 -6.30 7.42
CA PHE A 93 -0.87 -7.19 6.26
C PHE A 93 -0.12 -6.59 5.05
N ILE A 94 -0.30 -5.28 4.80
CA ILE A 94 0.47 -4.54 3.79
C ILE A 94 1.97 -4.60 4.07
N PHE A 95 2.35 -4.39 5.33
CA PHE A 95 3.75 -4.45 5.73
C PHE A 95 4.35 -5.84 5.46
N LEU A 96 3.63 -6.92 5.80
CA LEU A 96 4.07 -8.28 5.50
C LEU A 96 4.27 -8.48 3.99
N LEU A 97 3.29 -8.10 3.15
CA LEU A 97 3.42 -8.20 1.70
C LEU A 97 4.60 -7.38 1.15
N ALA A 98 4.78 -6.17 1.67
CA ALA A 98 5.85 -5.26 1.28
C ALA A 98 7.25 -5.76 1.70
N VAL A 99 7.36 -6.52 2.80
CA VAL A 99 8.60 -7.20 3.21
C VAL A 99 8.84 -8.45 2.37
N PHE A 100 7.82 -9.28 2.15
CA PHE A 100 7.96 -10.48 1.33
C PHE A 100 8.38 -10.18 -0.11
N HIS A 101 7.93 -9.05 -0.68
CA HIS A 101 8.28 -8.65 -2.03
C HIS A 101 9.82 -8.63 -2.31
N PRO A 102 10.64 -7.81 -1.62
CA PRO A 102 12.09 -7.85 -1.79
C PRO A 102 12.74 -9.13 -1.23
N THR A 103 12.15 -9.80 -0.24
CA THR A 103 12.65 -11.09 0.24
C THR A 103 12.60 -12.15 -0.88
N LEU A 104 11.54 -12.18 -1.69
CA LEU A 104 11.46 -13.09 -2.84
C LEU A 104 12.47 -12.75 -3.93
N ILE A 105 12.77 -11.46 -4.14
CA ILE A 105 13.87 -11.04 -5.03
C ILE A 105 15.22 -11.53 -4.48
N LEU A 106 15.46 -11.36 -3.17
CA LEU A 106 16.67 -11.84 -2.51
C LEU A 106 16.83 -13.36 -2.66
N ILE A 107 15.76 -14.14 -2.52
CA ILE A 107 15.77 -15.59 -2.74
C ILE A 107 16.06 -15.93 -4.21
N ALA A 108 15.43 -15.23 -5.14
CA ALA A 108 15.56 -15.48 -6.57
C ALA A 108 16.97 -15.21 -7.11
N PHE A 109 17.61 -14.12 -6.68
CA PHE A 109 18.87 -13.64 -7.26
C PHE A 109 20.08 -13.75 -6.33
N GLY A 110 19.86 -13.93 -5.03
CA GLY A 110 20.90 -13.98 -4.00
C GLY A 110 21.34 -12.61 -3.47
N PHE A 111 22.04 -12.64 -2.34
CA PHE A 111 22.39 -11.45 -1.55
C PHE A 111 23.26 -10.42 -2.29
N SER A 112 24.30 -10.89 -2.98
CA SER A 112 25.21 -10.00 -3.74
C SER A 112 24.51 -9.25 -4.88
N GLN A 113 23.61 -9.94 -5.59
CA GLN A 113 22.82 -9.34 -6.66
C GLN A 113 21.80 -8.34 -6.11
N TYR A 114 21.15 -8.68 -5.00
CA TYR A 114 20.14 -7.85 -4.34
C TYR A 114 20.73 -6.52 -3.83
N LEU A 115 21.80 -6.56 -3.02
CA LEU A 115 22.38 -5.35 -2.44
C LEU A 115 22.90 -4.36 -3.48
N GLY A 116 23.50 -4.87 -4.56
CA GLY A 116 24.03 -4.05 -5.63
C GLY A 116 23.00 -3.62 -6.68
N TYR A 117 21.71 -3.97 -6.51
CA TYR A 117 20.68 -3.81 -7.54
C TYR A 117 21.11 -4.37 -8.91
N LYS A 118 21.87 -5.46 -8.93
CA LYS A 118 22.45 -6.03 -10.17
C LYS A 118 21.48 -6.95 -10.93
N PHE A 119 20.32 -7.24 -10.34
CA PHE A 119 19.24 -7.99 -10.97
C PHE A 119 18.39 -7.16 -11.97
N LEU A 120 18.76 -5.89 -12.18
CA LEU A 120 18.06 -4.96 -13.06
C LEU A 120 19.08 -4.05 -13.81
N PRO A 121 18.73 -3.52 -14.99
CA PRO A 121 19.59 -2.59 -15.73
C PRO A 121 19.90 -1.32 -14.92
N GLN A 122 21.15 -0.83 -14.96
CA GLN A 122 21.62 0.28 -14.13
C GLN A 122 20.69 1.52 -14.12
N PRO A 123 20.14 2.00 -15.27
CA PRO A 123 19.25 3.16 -15.28
C PRO A 123 17.97 3.00 -14.45
N LEU A 124 17.56 1.75 -14.19
CA LEU A 124 16.37 1.42 -13.40
C LEU A 124 16.66 1.29 -11.89
N ALA A 125 17.94 1.32 -11.48
CA ALA A 125 18.35 1.11 -10.09
C ALA A 125 17.84 2.21 -9.16
N LEU A 126 17.73 3.44 -9.65
CA LEU A 126 17.13 4.53 -8.90
C LEU A 126 15.71 4.17 -8.44
N TYR A 127 14.88 3.62 -9.33
CA TYR A 127 13.51 3.25 -8.97
C TYR A 127 13.47 2.10 -7.97
N ALA A 128 14.41 1.16 -8.03
CA ALA A 128 14.53 0.09 -7.03
C ALA A 128 14.90 0.67 -5.66
N PHE A 129 15.84 1.63 -5.62
CA PHE A 129 16.19 2.37 -4.41
C PHE A 129 15.00 3.14 -3.82
N LEU A 130 14.14 3.75 -4.63
CA LEU A 130 12.90 4.38 -4.13
C LEU A 130 11.97 3.36 -3.44
N GLY A 131 11.93 2.12 -3.94
CA GLY A 131 11.21 1.03 -3.28
C GLY A 131 11.80 0.66 -1.92
N THR A 132 13.13 0.57 -1.83
CA THR A 132 13.85 0.35 -0.56
C THR A 132 13.58 1.47 0.44
N LEU A 133 13.63 2.73 -0.01
CA LEU A 133 13.32 3.89 0.82
C LEU A 133 11.86 3.88 1.30
N ALA A 134 10.91 3.55 0.41
CA ALA A 134 9.51 3.41 0.75
C ALA A 134 9.28 2.34 1.82
N LEU A 135 9.95 1.19 1.71
CA LEU A 135 9.88 0.12 2.71
C LEU A 135 10.47 0.55 4.05
N GLY A 136 11.60 1.26 4.06
CA GLY A 136 12.20 1.80 5.29
C GLY A 136 11.25 2.77 6.01
N LEU A 137 10.65 3.70 5.26
CA LEU A 137 9.65 4.62 5.81
C LEU A 137 8.39 3.89 6.28
N LEU A 138 7.88 2.91 5.52
CA LEU A 138 6.74 2.09 5.92
C LEU A 138 7.03 1.36 7.24
N THR A 139 8.21 0.76 7.36
CA THR A 139 8.69 0.09 8.58
C THR A 139 8.66 1.03 9.78
N LEU A 140 9.20 2.24 9.62
CA LEU A 140 9.16 3.26 10.66
C LEU A 140 7.72 3.61 11.05
N THR A 141 6.81 3.81 10.07
CA THR A 141 5.41 4.14 10.38
C THR A 141 4.67 3.01 11.09
N VAL A 142 4.94 1.75 10.75
CA VAL A 142 4.30 0.58 11.34
C VAL A 142 4.81 0.36 12.76
N ILE A 143 6.13 0.39 12.97
CA ILE A 143 6.74 0.24 14.29
C ILE A 143 6.25 1.34 15.23
N THR A 144 6.27 2.60 14.79
CA THR A 144 5.80 3.71 15.63
C THR A 144 4.30 3.62 15.93
N ALA A 145 3.49 3.09 15.02
CA ALA A 145 2.06 2.85 15.27
C ALA A 145 1.81 1.70 16.25
N ILE A 146 2.56 0.59 16.16
CA ILE A 146 2.47 -0.54 17.11
C ILE A 146 2.90 -0.09 18.51
N LEU A 147 4.00 0.67 18.59
CA LEU A 147 4.54 1.19 19.84
C LEU A 147 3.84 2.47 20.33
N SER A 148 2.71 2.85 19.73
CA SER A 148 1.96 4.06 20.09
C SER A 148 1.41 4.05 21.52
N ARG A 149 1.37 2.89 22.18
CA ARG A 149 1.00 2.78 23.61
C ARG A 149 2.10 3.25 24.56
N LEU A 150 3.34 3.40 24.10
CA LEU A 150 4.44 3.93 24.89
C LEU A 150 4.28 5.45 25.06
N SER A 151 4.46 5.94 26.28
CA SER A 151 4.20 7.35 26.66
C SER A 151 4.89 8.36 25.74
N PHE A 152 6.16 8.12 25.40
CA PHE A 152 6.96 9.01 24.53
C PHE A 152 6.54 8.99 23.04
N LEU A 153 5.81 7.96 22.58
CA LEU A 153 5.32 7.85 21.20
C LEU A 153 3.83 8.13 21.03
N SER A 154 3.06 8.16 22.12
CA SER A 154 1.61 8.35 22.15
C SER A 154 1.07 9.50 21.28
N TYR A 155 1.85 10.59 21.16
CA TYR A 155 1.56 11.71 20.27
C TYR A 155 2.44 11.73 19.01
N LYS A 156 3.72 11.35 19.12
CA LYS A 156 4.69 11.40 18.01
C LYS A 156 4.37 10.42 16.89
N TRP A 157 3.76 9.28 17.18
CA TRP A 157 3.43 8.27 16.16
C TRP A 157 2.58 8.85 15.03
N ARG A 158 1.71 9.84 15.33
CA ARG A 158 0.87 10.49 14.31
C ARG A 158 1.70 11.28 13.31
N ILE A 159 2.79 11.90 13.76
CA ILE A 159 3.73 12.64 12.90
C ILE A 159 4.39 11.65 11.94
N PHE A 160 4.93 10.55 12.46
CA PHE A 160 5.50 9.49 11.62
C PHE A 160 4.46 8.86 10.69
N HIS A 161 3.22 8.73 11.13
CA HIS A 161 2.15 8.20 10.30
C HIS A 161 1.81 9.08 9.08
N PHE A 162 2.11 10.39 9.11
CA PHE A 162 2.04 11.24 7.92
C PHE A 162 3.11 10.90 6.87
N LEU A 163 4.16 10.15 7.20
CA LEU A 163 5.11 9.67 6.20
C LEU A 163 4.46 8.68 5.21
N ASN A 164 3.29 8.10 5.53
CA ASN A 164 2.58 7.21 4.61
C ASN A 164 2.19 7.87 3.27
N TYR A 165 2.06 9.21 3.20
CA TYR A 165 1.87 9.90 1.92
C TYR A 165 3.14 9.84 1.05
N VAL A 166 4.30 10.00 1.69
CA VAL A 166 5.60 9.87 1.04
C VAL A 166 5.84 8.42 0.63
N VAL A 167 5.55 7.45 1.52
CA VAL A 167 5.60 6.01 1.20
C VAL A 167 4.77 5.71 -0.04
N PHE A 168 3.52 6.20 -0.08
CA PHE A 168 2.64 5.98 -1.23
C PHE A 168 3.22 6.58 -2.52
N ALA A 169 3.71 7.83 -2.49
CA ALA A 169 4.30 8.48 -3.66
C ALA A 169 5.55 7.71 -4.17
N LEU A 170 6.46 7.34 -3.27
CA LEU A 170 7.66 6.57 -3.61
C LEU A 170 7.29 5.19 -4.19
N ALA A 171 6.37 4.48 -3.56
CA ALA A 171 5.91 3.17 -4.03
C ALA A 171 5.17 3.26 -5.38
N TRP A 172 4.41 4.33 -5.61
CA TRP A 172 3.75 4.59 -6.89
C TRP A 172 4.79 4.83 -7.99
N ILE A 173 5.78 5.70 -7.77
CA ILE A 173 6.87 5.98 -8.74
C ILE A 173 7.70 4.70 -9.00
N HIS A 174 8.05 3.97 -7.95
CA HIS A 174 8.76 2.68 -8.03
C HIS A 174 8.00 1.68 -8.91
N SER A 175 6.73 1.43 -8.59
CA SER A 175 5.92 0.44 -9.29
C SER A 175 5.58 0.87 -10.72
N TRP A 176 5.31 2.15 -10.98
CA TRP A 176 5.08 2.67 -12.33
C TRP A 176 6.29 2.44 -13.25
N ASN A 177 7.50 2.62 -12.72
CA ASN A 177 8.73 2.51 -13.51
C ASN A 177 9.32 1.10 -13.58
N LEU A 178 9.00 0.19 -12.66
CA LEU A 178 9.56 -1.18 -12.65
C LEU A 178 8.54 -2.29 -12.89
N GLY A 179 7.26 -2.06 -12.59
CA GLY A 179 6.23 -3.09 -12.68
C GLY A 179 5.91 -3.46 -14.12
N SER A 180 6.44 -4.59 -14.59
CA SER A 180 6.17 -5.10 -15.94
C SER A 180 4.68 -5.30 -16.18
N ASP A 181 3.96 -5.90 -15.22
CA ASP A 181 2.50 -6.10 -15.29
C ASP A 181 1.73 -4.79 -15.44
N ILE A 182 2.20 -3.70 -14.80
CA ILE A 182 1.56 -2.38 -14.91
C ILE A 182 1.76 -1.84 -16.31
N LYS A 183 2.98 -1.98 -16.86
CA LYS A 183 3.34 -1.44 -18.18
C LYS A 183 2.74 -2.22 -19.35
N SER A 184 2.66 -3.55 -19.24
CA SER A 184 2.24 -4.42 -20.34
C SER A 184 0.74 -4.72 -20.36
N THR A 185 -0.02 -4.33 -19.33
CA THR A 185 -1.44 -4.68 -19.22
C THR A 185 -2.34 -3.46 -18.93
N ASN A 186 -3.64 -3.71 -18.77
CA ASN A 186 -4.62 -2.69 -18.40
C ASN A 186 -4.48 -2.23 -16.93
N LEU A 187 -3.59 -2.82 -16.13
CA LEU A 187 -3.33 -2.35 -14.76
C LEU A 187 -2.81 -0.91 -14.71
N LYS A 188 -2.20 -0.38 -15.78
CA LYS A 188 -1.84 1.05 -15.86
C LYS A 188 -3.01 1.99 -15.55
N TYR A 189 -4.22 1.67 -16.01
CA TYR A 189 -5.40 2.50 -15.75
C TYR A 189 -5.82 2.45 -14.29
N LEU A 190 -5.71 1.28 -13.65
CA LEU A 190 -5.93 1.14 -12.22
C LEU A 190 -4.89 1.93 -11.41
N TRP A 191 -3.63 1.94 -11.84
CA TRP A 191 -2.56 2.73 -11.20
C TRP A 191 -2.76 4.24 -11.35
N ILE A 192 -3.25 4.70 -12.50
CA ILE A 192 -3.66 6.10 -12.70
C ILE A 192 -4.81 6.45 -11.75
N PHE A 193 -5.83 5.58 -11.67
CA PHE A 193 -6.95 5.74 -10.74
C PHE A 193 -6.46 5.80 -9.28
N PHE A 194 -5.52 4.93 -8.89
CA PHE A 194 -4.91 4.96 -7.56
C PHE A 194 -4.19 6.28 -7.29
N GLY A 195 -3.36 6.75 -8.22
CA GLY A 195 -2.65 8.02 -8.10
C GLY A 195 -3.62 9.21 -7.97
N GLY A 196 -4.61 9.32 -8.87
CA GLY A 196 -5.57 10.41 -8.87
C GLY A 196 -6.43 10.47 -7.60
N THR A 197 -6.98 9.34 -7.18
CA THR A 197 -7.81 9.28 -5.96
C THR A 197 -7.00 9.47 -4.68
N ALA A 198 -5.74 9.01 -4.64
CA ALA A 198 -4.82 9.29 -3.55
C ALA A 198 -4.54 10.80 -3.41
N LEU A 199 -4.26 11.49 -4.52
CA LEU A 199 -4.04 12.93 -4.54
C LEU A 199 -5.28 13.70 -4.06
N ILE A 200 -6.46 13.33 -4.55
CA ILE A 200 -7.74 13.92 -4.10
C ILE A 200 -7.95 13.68 -2.60
N SER A 201 -7.75 12.45 -2.12
CA SER A 201 -7.91 12.10 -0.69
C SER A 201 -6.96 12.91 0.19
N ALA A 202 -5.69 13.01 -0.22
CA ALA A 202 -4.68 13.81 0.48
C ALA A 202 -5.08 15.29 0.51
N PHE A 203 -5.42 15.87 -0.64
CA PHE A 203 -5.84 17.26 -0.75
C PHE A 203 -7.04 17.57 0.15
N LEU A 204 -8.09 16.74 0.10
CA LEU A 204 -9.28 16.90 0.94
C LEU A 204 -8.96 16.78 2.43
N ARG A 205 -8.02 15.91 2.82
CA ARG A 205 -7.55 15.82 4.20
C ARG A 205 -6.87 17.11 4.63
N PHE A 206 -5.87 17.57 3.88
CA PHE A 206 -5.12 18.78 4.21
C PHE A 206 -6.03 20.01 4.25
N ARG A 207 -7.04 20.09 3.38
CA ARG A 207 -8.07 21.14 3.43
C ARG A 207 -8.91 21.09 4.70
N ARG A 208 -9.37 19.90 5.13
CA ARG A 208 -10.23 19.74 6.32
C ARG A 208 -9.49 20.00 7.63
N THR A 209 -8.25 19.53 7.75
CA THR A 209 -7.52 19.60 9.02
C THR A 209 -6.59 20.79 9.11
N GLY A 210 -6.25 21.42 7.99
CA GLY A 210 -5.11 22.33 7.90
C GLY A 210 -3.81 21.67 8.40
N ILE A 211 -2.73 22.44 8.41
CA ILE A 211 -1.49 22.09 9.15
C ILE A 211 -1.72 22.18 10.68
N LYS A 212 -2.94 22.47 11.14
CA LYS A 212 -3.25 22.74 12.55
C LYS A 212 -3.08 21.53 13.47
N ILE A 213 -3.24 20.29 13.00
CA ILE A 213 -3.08 19.08 13.84
C ILE A 213 -1.62 18.85 14.29
N VAL A 214 -0.64 19.22 13.48
CA VAL A 214 0.78 19.03 13.83
C VAL A 214 1.24 20.05 14.87
N PHE A 215 0.68 21.27 14.85
CA PHE A 215 1.08 22.34 15.77
C PHE A 215 0.15 22.52 16.97
N SER A 216 -1.08 22.02 16.96
CA SER A 216 -1.97 22.10 18.13
C SER A 216 -1.58 21.09 19.22
N SER A 217 -1.02 19.93 18.87
CA SER A 217 -0.50 18.97 19.87
C SER A 217 0.77 19.45 20.59
N LEU A 218 1.43 20.49 20.06
CA LEU A 218 2.60 21.14 20.68
C LEU A 218 2.22 22.31 21.59
N ARG A 219 0.98 22.82 21.51
CA ARG A 219 0.51 23.96 22.33
C ARG A 219 -0.27 23.57 23.58
N GLY A 220 -0.58 22.29 23.77
CA GLY A 220 -1.31 21.78 24.94
C GLY A 220 -0.45 21.43 26.15
N GLN A 221 0.84 21.78 26.14
CA GLN A 221 1.75 21.63 27.29
C GLN A 221 2.34 22.99 27.65
N LYS A 222 1.53 23.81 28.30
CA LYS A 222 1.97 24.77 29.31
C LYS A 222 1.13 24.52 30.55
#